data_AF-A0AAD5B7X7-F1
#
_entry.id   AF-A0AAD5B7X7-F1
#
_cell.length_a   1.000
_cell.length_b   1.000
_cell.length_c   1.000
_cell.angle_alpha   90.00
_cell.angle_beta   90.00
_cell.angle_gamma   90.00
#
_symmetry.space_group_name_H-M   'P 1'
#
loop_
_entity.id
_entity.type
_entity.pdbx_description
1 polymer ?
#
loop_
_entity_poly.entity_id
_entity_poly.type
_entity_poly.pdbx_seq_one_letter_code
_entity_poly.pdbx_strand_id
1 'polypeptide(L)'
;FAIDLLTGANHHDIAFHFNPRMHSVVLNSYRNRTWDSSDERKGGPFVKGGAFDMIMFVKQEDYEVIVNGLNYCSFNHRIPVDKVTTLRIWGDVFINNFSII
;
A
#
# COMPACT_ATOMS: atom_id res chain seq x y z
N PHE A 1 -1.58 -8.03 -7.08
CA PHE A 1 -2.26 -6.72 -7.13
C PHE A 1 -1.40 -5.65 -6.49
N ALA A 2 -1.82 -4.39 -6.54
CA ALA A 2 -1.21 -3.30 -5.79
C ALA A 2 -2.27 -2.32 -5.29
N ILE A 3 -1.95 -1.67 -4.18
CA ILE A 3 -2.73 -0.59 -3.57
C ILE A 3 -1.79 0.61 -3.45
N ASP A 4 -2.16 1.71 -4.06
CA ASP A 4 -1.37 2.93 -4.13
C ASP A 4 -2.08 4.11 -3.48
N LEU A 5 -1.35 4.84 -2.66
CA LEU A 5 -1.70 6.18 -2.21
C LEU A 5 -0.99 7.21 -3.09
N LEU A 6 -1.76 7.91 -3.92
CA LEU A 6 -1.27 8.85 -4.93
C LEU A 6 -1.41 10.30 -4.46
N THR A 7 -0.55 11.18 -4.97
CA THR A 7 -0.54 12.60 -4.57
C THR A 7 -1.06 13.55 -5.66
N GLY A 8 -1.68 14.65 -5.19
CA GLY A 8 -2.08 15.80 -6.00
C GLY A 8 -3.15 15.53 -7.06
N ALA A 9 -3.49 16.55 -7.86
CA ALA A 9 -4.52 16.44 -8.90
C ALA A 9 -4.09 15.60 -10.12
N ASN A 10 -2.79 15.50 -10.36
CA ASN A 10 -2.25 14.85 -11.55
C ASN A 10 -1.69 13.43 -11.26
N HIS A 11 -1.71 12.97 -10.00
CA HIS A 11 -1.30 11.60 -9.60
C HIS A 11 0.11 11.18 -10.05
N HIS A 12 1.08 12.11 -10.04
CA HIS A 12 2.45 11.85 -10.54
C HIS A 12 3.30 11.03 -9.57
N ASP A 13 3.08 11.21 -8.27
CA ASP A 13 3.84 10.53 -7.23
C ASP A 13 2.96 9.52 -6.49
N ILE A 14 3.61 8.45 -6.03
CA ILE A 14 3.03 7.42 -5.18
C ILE A 14 3.66 7.58 -3.80
N ALA A 15 2.89 8.09 -2.84
CA ALA A 15 3.32 8.22 -1.45
C ALA A 15 3.57 6.84 -0.82
N PHE A 16 2.69 5.89 -1.09
CA PHE A 16 2.83 4.52 -0.63
C PHE A 16 2.32 3.53 -1.68
N HIS A 17 3.21 2.67 -2.15
CA HIS A 17 2.95 1.53 -3.03
C HIS A 17 3.01 0.25 -2.20
N PHE A 18 1.87 -0.40 -1.99
CA PHE A 18 1.77 -1.71 -1.35
C PHE A 18 1.53 -2.78 -2.40
N ASN A 19 2.51 -3.65 -2.64
CA ASN A 19 2.45 -4.62 -3.73
C ASN A 19 2.79 -6.05 -3.27
N PRO A 20 1.77 -6.87 -2.95
CA PRO A 20 1.93 -8.29 -2.79
C PRO A 20 2.35 -8.98 -4.08
N ARG A 21 3.37 -9.83 -3.94
CA ARG A 21 3.94 -10.73 -4.93
C ARG A 21 3.81 -12.17 -4.44
N MET A 22 4.26 -13.14 -5.24
CA MET A 22 4.07 -14.57 -4.94
C MET A 22 4.69 -15.01 -3.60
N HIS A 23 5.79 -14.39 -3.16
CA HIS A 23 6.52 -14.79 -1.95
C HIS A 23 6.96 -13.61 -1.07
N SER A 24 6.49 -12.39 -1.37
CA SER A 24 6.89 -11.18 -0.67
C SER A 24 5.86 -10.08 -0.87
N VAL A 25 5.95 -9.03 -0.08
CA VAL A 25 5.27 -7.76 -0.30
C VAL A 25 6.32 -6.68 -0.45
N VAL A 26 6.27 -5.96 -1.57
CA VAL A 26 7.13 -4.81 -1.84
C VAL A 26 6.41 -3.54 -1.41
N LEU A 27 7.09 -2.75 -0.59
CA LEU A 27 6.66 -1.45 -0.12
C LEU A 27 7.59 -0.39 -0.71
N ASN A 28 7.04 0.66 -1.32
CA ASN A 28 7.88 1.72 -1.87
C ASN A 28 7.14 3.05 -2.00
N SER A 29 7.88 4.08 -2.42
CA SER A 29 7.35 5.35 -2.91
C SER A 29 7.92 5.61 -4.31
N TYR A 30 7.14 6.32 -5.12
CA TYR A 30 7.57 6.79 -6.43
C TYR A 30 7.48 8.31 -6.43
N ARG A 31 8.61 8.99 -6.63
CA ARG A 31 8.68 10.46 -6.63
C ARG A 31 9.66 10.93 -7.68
N ASN A 32 9.42 12.12 -8.24
CA ASN A 32 10.28 12.70 -9.27
C ASN A 32 10.55 11.75 -10.45
N ARG A 33 9.53 10.97 -10.83
CA ARG A 33 9.59 9.97 -11.91
C ARG A 33 10.54 8.78 -11.66
N THR A 34 10.86 8.50 -10.40
CA THR A 34 11.74 7.39 -10.02
C THR A 34 11.20 6.66 -8.80
N TRP A 35 11.44 5.35 -8.73
CA TRP A 35 11.21 4.57 -7.51
C TRP A 35 12.33 4.85 -6.50
N ASP A 36 11.95 5.05 -5.24
CA ASP A 36 12.91 5.06 -4.14
C ASP A 36 13.41 3.62 -3.84
N SER A 37 14.27 3.47 -2.82
CA SER A 37 14.70 2.17 -2.31
C SER A 37 13.51 1.37 -1.76
N SER A 38 13.24 0.20 -2.33
CA SER A 38 12.17 -0.67 -1.89
C SER A 38 12.45 -1.31 -0.53
N ASP A 39 11.41 -1.46 0.27
CA ASP A 39 11.40 -2.34 1.44
C ASP A 39 10.63 -3.61 1.07
N GLU A 40 11.33 -4.74 1.00
CA GLU A 40 10.74 -6.03 0.65
C GLU A 40 10.55 -6.89 1.90
N ARG A 41 9.28 -7.16 2.24
CA ARG A 41 8.90 -8.04 3.34
C ARG A 41 8.68 -9.44 2.79
N LYS A 42 9.50 -10.42 3.22
CA LYS A 42 9.31 -11.82 2.81
C LYS A 42 8.04 -12.41 3.41
N GLY A 43 7.34 -13.23 2.63
CA GLY A 43 6.07 -13.83 2.99
C GLY A 43 4.91 -12.83 2.96
N GLY A 44 3.85 -13.16 3.71
CA GLY A 44 2.60 -12.43 3.74
C GLY A 44 1.41 -13.36 3.46
N PRO A 45 0.21 -13.01 3.94
CA PRO A 45 -0.97 -13.88 3.88
C PRO A 45 -1.66 -13.85 2.50
N PHE A 46 -0.95 -13.46 1.43
CA PHE A 46 -1.52 -13.31 0.10
C PHE A 46 -1.22 -14.53 -0.75
N VAL A 47 -2.24 -15.35 -1.00
CA VAL A 47 -2.17 -16.53 -1.86
C VAL A 47 -3.20 -16.43 -2.97
N LYS A 48 -2.89 -16.98 -4.15
CA LYS A 48 -3.80 -16.94 -5.30
C LYS A 48 -5.13 -17.63 -4.95
N GLY A 49 -6.24 -16.93 -5.15
CA GLY A 49 -7.59 -17.41 -4.82
C GLY A 49 -7.96 -17.35 -3.34
N GLY A 50 -7.04 -16.94 -2.45
CA GLY A 50 -7.31 -16.73 -1.03
C GLY A 50 -7.94 -15.37 -0.77
N ALA A 51 -8.91 -15.33 0.14
CA ALA A 51 -9.47 -14.07 0.65
C ALA A 51 -8.53 -13.47 1.72
N PHE A 52 -8.58 -12.14 1.85
CA PHE A 52 -7.90 -11.42 2.91
C PHE A 52 -8.72 -10.21 3.34
N ASP A 53 -8.62 -9.84 4.61
CA ASP A 53 -9.08 -8.57 5.16
C ASP A 53 -7.87 -7.67 5.38
N MET A 54 -7.96 -6.41 4.97
CA MET A 54 -6.87 -5.43 5.11
C MET A 54 -7.39 -4.13 5.67
N ILE A 55 -6.66 -3.57 6.63
CA ILE A 55 -6.85 -2.21 7.14
C ILE A 55 -5.53 -1.48 7.01
N MET A 56 -5.55 -0.29 6.42
CA MET A 56 -4.41 0.62 6.37
C MET A 56 -4.72 1.83 7.25
N PHE A 57 -4.03 1.93 8.37
CA PHE A 57 -4.07 3.11 9.22
C PHE A 57 -3.08 4.14 8.74
N VAL A 58 -3.57 5.36 8.57
CA VAL A 58 -2.73 6.53 8.32
C VAL A 58 -2.43 7.17 9.68
N LYS A 59 -1.22 6.94 10.20
CA LYS A 59 -0.75 7.54 11.45
C LYS A 59 0.10 8.77 11.14
N GLN A 60 0.48 9.50 12.19
CA GLN A 60 1.32 10.68 12.06
C GLN A 60 2.70 10.37 11.47
N GLU A 61 3.29 9.22 11.82
CA GLU A 61 4.66 8.87 11.44
C GLU A 61 4.74 7.87 10.28
N ASP A 62 3.74 7.00 10.13
CA ASP A 62 3.75 5.89 9.20
C ASP A 62 2.36 5.51 8.67
N TYR A 63 2.37 4.63 7.67
CA TYR A 63 1.23 3.79 7.31
C TYR A 63 1.38 2.44 8.02
N GLU A 64 0.42 2.09 8.88
CA GLU A 64 0.35 0.77 9.50
C GLU A 64 -0.65 -0.10 8.74
N VAL A 65 -0.23 -1.31 8.36
CA VAL A 65 -1.04 -2.27 7.60
C VAL A 65 -1.33 -3.48 8.48
N ILE A 66 -2.61 -3.72 8.73
CA ILE A 66 -3.13 -4.93 9.38
C ILE A 66 -3.73 -5.83 8.30
N VAL A 67 -3.36 -7.11 8.31
CA VAL A 67 -3.92 -8.11 7.39
C VAL A 67 -4.44 -9.29 8.18
N ASN A 68 -5.69 -9.69 7.95
CA ASN A 68 -6.38 -10.77 8.67
C ASN A 68 -6.32 -10.60 10.20
N GLY A 69 -6.48 -9.35 10.67
CA GLY A 69 -6.46 -9.01 12.11
C GLY A 69 -5.08 -8.96 12.76
N LEU A 70 -3.99 -9.24 12.01
CA LEU A 70 -2.62 -9.20 12.52
C LEU A 70 -1.85 -8.02 11.93
N ASN A 71 -1.07 -7.33 12.76
CA ASN A 71 -0.17 -6.29 12.29
C ASN A 71 0.86 -6.92 11.33
N TYR A 72 0.85 -6.46 10.09
CA TYR A 72 1.70 -7.00 9.03
C TYR A 72 2.96 -6.14 8.83
N CYS A 73 2.80 -4.83 8.67
CA CYS A 73 3.94 -3.93 8.51
C CYS A 73 3.61 -2.47 8.80
N SER A 74 4.65 -1.70 9.12
CA SER A 74 4.66 -0.24 9.07
C SER A 74 5.54 0.28 7.93
N PHE A 75 5.16 1.39 7.32
CA PHE A 75 5.92 2.10 6.30
C PHE A 75 5.95 3.60 6.59
N ASN A 76 7.12 4.13 6.99
CA ASN A 76 7.29 5.55 7.33
C ASN A 76 6.97 6.46 6.14
N HIS A 77 6.37 7.61 6.43
CA HIS A 77 6.06 8.61 5.41
C HIS A 77 7.34 9.10 4.68
N ARG A 78 7.43 8.85 3.37
CA ARG A 78 8.47 9.44 2.51
C ARG A 78 8.00 10.69 1.78
N ILE A 79 6.67 10.86 1.71
CA ILE A 79 5.98 12.05 1.21
C ILE A 79 4.98 12.47 2.29
N PRO A 80 4.83 13.78 2.57
CA PRO A 80 3.83 14.28 3.53
C PRO A 80 2.43 13.74 3.22
N VAL A 81 1.76 13.23 4.25
CA VAL A 81 0.50 12.50 4.10
C VAL A 81 -0.68 13.38 3.70
N ASP A 82 -0.62 14.67 4.04
CA ASP A 82 -1.55 15.70 3.60
C ASP A 82 -1.57 15.90 2.08
N LYS A 83 -0.56 15.40 1.36
CA LYS A 83 -0.53 15.41 -0.11
C LYS A 83 -1.26 14.25 -0.77
N VAL A 84 -1.63 13.21 -0.02
CA VAL A 84 -2.34 12.05 -0.55
C VAL A 84 -3.80 12.43 -0.81
N THR A 85 -4.24 12.23 -2.05
CA THR A 85 -5.59 12.62 -2.50
C THR A 85 -6.37 11.47 -3.11
N THR A 86 -5.68 10.40 -3.53
CA THR A 86 -6.29 9.34 -4.32
C THR A 86 -5.78 7.99 -3.88
N LEU A 87 -6.71 7.07 -3.62
CA LEU A 87 -6.44 5.64 -3.49
C LEU A 87 -6.64 4.97 -4.85
N ARG A 88 -5.65 4.19 -5.30
CA ARG A 88 -5.75 3.36 -6.51
C ARG A 88 -5.51 1.91 -6.16
N ILE A 89 -6.49 1.06 -6.45
CA ILE A 89 -6.39 -0.40 -6.32
C ILE A 89 -6.37 -1.00 -7.73
N TRP A 90 -5.38 -1.83 -8.04
CA TRP A 90 -5.21 -2.37 -9.40
C TRP A 90 -4.47 -3.71 -9.45
N GLY A 91 -4.53 -4.36 -10.61
CA GLY A 91 -3.97 -5.69 -10.85
C GLY A 91 -4.92 -6.82 -10.43
N ASP A 92 -4.35 -8.01 -10.22
CA ASP A 92 -5.10 -9.25 -9.96
C ASP A 92 -5.62 -9.31 -8.50
N VAL A 93 -6.78 -8.69 -8.25
CA VAL A 93 -7.53 -8.71 -6.99
C VAL A 93 -9.02 -8.51 -7.25
N PHE A 94 -9.87 -9.18 -6.46
CA PHE A 94 -11.30 -8.93 -6.41
C PHE A 94 -11.65 -8.23 -5.10
N ILE A 95 -12.40 -7.13 -5.17
CA ILE A 95 -12.78 -6.33 -4.00
C ILE A 95 -14.23 -6.64 -3.64
N ASN A 96 -14.44 -7.28 -2.50
CA ASN A 96 -15.78 -7.56 -1.97
C ASN A 96 -16.38 -6.32 -1.31
N ASN A 97 -15.61 -5.69 -0.42
CA ASN A 97 -16.01 -4.51 0.35
C ASN A 97 -14.88 -3.49 0.35
N PHE A 98 -15.25 -2.21 0.37
CA PHE A 98 -14.30 -1.11 0.43
C PHE A 98 -14.91 0.06 1.23
N SER A 99 -14.13 0.63 2.14
CA SER A 99 -14.53 1.78 2.94
C SER A 99 -13.33 2.67 3.24
N ILE A 100 -13.55 3.98 3.25
CA ILE A 100 -12.65 4.98 3.84
C ILE A 100 -13.42 5.57 5.02
N ILE A 101 -12.78 5.63 6.18
CA ILE A 101 -13.36 6.10 7.45
C ILE A 101 -12.60 7.35 7.91
#